data_AF-A0ABD1Q6R9-F1
#
_entry.id   AF-A0ABD1Q6R9-F1
#
_cell.length_a   1.000
_cell.length_b   1.000
_cell.length_c   1.000
_cell.angle_alpha   90.00
_cell.angle_beta   90.00
_cell.angle_gamma   90.00
#
_symmetry.space_group_name_H-M   'P 1'
#
loop_
_entity.id
_entity.type
_entity.pdbx_description
1 polymer ?
#
loop_
_entity_poly.entity_id
_entity_poly.type
_entity_poly.pdbx_seq_one_letter_code
_entity_poly.pdbx_strand_id
1 'polypeptide(L)'
;MQWVEKSKGFDDESRPSTLPFEGEEIDVDEDEPPPRPRSQRPLSSSSDFTEDHFNLLNGWIDSLTSLVEGLHNMVDDLRRTMGTLQHSVDGMTSLLHALHAHLDAVLPPHPQPED
;
A
#
# COMPACT_ATOMS: atom_id res chain seq x y z
N MET A 1 18.47 2.51 -19.31
CA MET A 1 18.26 3.86 -18.78
C MET A 1 19.57 4.34 -18.19
N GLN A 2 20.32 5.17 -18.92
CA GLN A 2 21.59 5.73 -18.48
C GLN A 2 21.34 7.21 -18.18
N TRP A 3 21.28 7.56 -16.90
CA TRP A 3 21.34 8.95 -16.46
C TRP A 3 22.82 9.31 -16.37
N VAL A 4 23.30 10.09 -17.34
CA VAL A 4 24.65 10.65 -17.32
C VAL A 4 24.59 11.97 -16.57
N GLU A 5 25.24 11.99 -15.40
CA GLU A 5 25.58 13.19 -14.65
C GLU A 5 26.34 14.18 -15.52
N LYS A 6 25.90 15.44 -15.52
CA LYS A 6 26.64 16.53 -16.15
C LYS A 6 26.43 17.83 -15.39
N SER A 7 26.98 17.87 -14.18
CA SER A 7 27.21 19.10 -13.43
C SER A 7 28.42 19.82 -14.05
N LYS A 8 28.15 20.78 -14.92
CA LYS A 8 29.16 21.57 -15.64
C LYS A 8 29.04 23.03 -15.22
N GLY A 9 30.10 23.55 -14.59
CA GLY A 9 30.40 25.00 -14.51
C GLY A 9 29.84 25.72 -13.28
N PHE A 10 30.53 25.59 -12.14
CA PHE A 10 30.55 26.66 -11.14
C PHE A 10 31.75 27.53 -11.50
N ASP A 11 31.52 28.56 -12.33
CA ASP A 11 32.54 29.56 -12.64
C ASP A 11 32.63 30.53 -11.46
N ASP A 12 33.76 30.43 -10.79
CA ASP A 12 34.28 31.27 -9.72
C ASP A 12 34.75 32.60 -10.33
N GLU A 13 33.90 33.64 -10.37
CA GLU A 13 34.30 35.05 -10.47
C GLU A 13 33.08 35.98 -10.49
N SER A 14 32.55 36.33 -9.31
CA SER A 14 31.75 37.55 -9.11
C SER A 14 31.66 37.88 -7.63
N ARG A 15 32.77 38.40 -7.09
CA ARG A 15 32.76 39.18 -5.85
C ARG A 15 32.40 40.63 -6.19
N PRO A 16 31.29 41.20 -5.69
CA PRO A 16 31.23 42.65 -5.55
C PRO A 16 32.00 43.06 -4.28
N SER A 17 33.16 43.62 -4.54
CA SER A 17 33.94 44.59 -3.77
C SER A 17 33.40 45.01 -2.41
N THR A 18 34.17 44.70 -1.38
CA THR A 18 34.26 45.44 -0.12
C THR A 18 34.64 46.89 -0.40
N LEU A 19 33.83 47.87 0.00
CA LEU A 19 34.21 49.27 0.20
C LEU A 19 33.32 49.91 1.30
N PRO A 20 33.79 50.98 1.96
CA PRO A 20 33.77 51.11 3.41
C PRO A 20 32.47 51.68 3.97
N PHE A 21 32.11 51.26 5.17
CA PHE A 21 31.13 51.94 6.02
C PHE A 21 31.75 53.27 6.48
N GLU A 22 31.56 54.33 5.71
CA GLU A 22 31.58 55.70 6.23
C GLU A 22 30.21 55.95 6.86
N GLY A 23 30.23 56.31 8.15
CA GLY A 23 29.03 56.60 8.93
C GLY A 23 28.36 57.86 8.39
N GLU A 24 27.28 57.66 7.64
CA GLU A 24 26.31 58.70 7.34
C GLU A 24 25.36 58.78 8.53
N GLU A 25 25.44 59.87 9.30
CA GLU A 25 24.49 60.21 10.35
C GLU A 25 23.12 60.36 9.71
N ILE A 26 22.23 59.41 10.01
CA ILE A 26 20.85 59.43 9.54
C ILE A 26 20.10 60.36 10.49
N ASP A 27 19.76 61.56 10.04
CA ASP A 27 18.79 62.43 10.69
C ASP A 27 17.47 61.65 10.81
N VAL A 28 17.13 61.27 12.04
CA VAL A 28 15.88 60.56 12.35
C VAL A 28 14.75 61.58 12.35
N ASP A 29 14.06 61.71 11.22
CA ASP A 29 12.76 62.36 11.15
C ASP A 29 11.77 61.57 12.03
N GLU A 30 11.46 62.09 13.21
CA GLU A 30 10.58 61.49 14.24
C GLU A 30 9.07 61.48 13.86
N ASP A 31 8.72 61.49 12.57
CA ASP A 31 7.33 61.53 12.08
C ASP A 31 6.99 60.38 11.10
N GLU A 32 7.73 59.26 11.13
CA GLU A 32 7.31 58.05 10.41
C GLU A 32 6.33 57.21 11.28
N PRO A 33 5.08 56.99 10.84
CA PRO A 33 4.13 56.19 11.60
C PRO A 33 4.61 54.74 11.72
N PRO A 34 4.28 54.04 12.83
CA PRO A 34 4.78 52.70 13.08
C PRO A 34 4.46 51.76 11.92
N PRO A 35 5.36 50.81 11.58
CA PRO A 35 5.15 49.89 10.47
C PRO A 35 3.81 49.19 10.66
N ARG A 36 2.90 49.37 9.71
CA ARG A 36 1.58 48.71 9.75
C ARG A 36 1.80 47.21 9.90
N PRO A 37 1.01 46.52 10.75
CA PRO A 37 1.11 45.08 10.87
C PRO A 37 0.96 44.48 9.47
N ARG A 38 1.99 43.79 8.99
CA ARG A 38 1.91 42.98 7.76
C ARG A 38 0.70 42.09 7.95
N SER A 39 -0.37 42.34 7.19
CA SER A 39 -1.49 41.40 7.11
C SER A 39 -0.91 40.06 6.73
N GLN A 40 -0.81 39.16 7.71
CA GLN A 40 -0.45 37.77 7.50
C GLN A 40 -1.57 37.20 6.63
N ARG A 41 -1.34 37.15 5.32
CA ARG A 41 -2.22 36.45 4.39
C ARG A 41 -2.25 35.00 4.88
N PRO A 42 -3.42 34.41 5.19
CA PRO A 42 -3.48 33.05 5.67
C PRO A 42 -3.01 32.13 4.53
N LEU A 43 -1.89 31.45 4.73
CA LEU A 43 -1.38 30.42 3.82
C LEU A 43 -2.13 29.07 4.01
N SER A 44 -3.14 29.04 4.89
CA SER A 44 -3.84 27.83 5.32
C SER A 44 -4.56 27.10 4.18
N SER A 45 -5.12 27.81 3.20
CA SER A 45 -6.04 27.18 2.23
C SER A 45 -5.40 26.10 1.35
N SER A 46 -4.09 26.20 1.06
CA SER A 46 -3.39 25.18 0.26
C SER A 46 -2.94 24.00 1.11
N SER A 47 -2.61 24.23 2.38
CA SER A 47 -2.17 23.19 3.32
C SER A 47 -3.35 22.35 3.78
N ASP A 48 -4.50 22.99 4.03
CA ASP A 48 -5.74 22.32 4.44
C ASP A 48 -6.24 21.39 3.32
N PHE A 49 -6.18 21.86 2.06
CA PHE A 49 -6.56 21.05 0.89
C PHE A 49 -5.71 19.79 0.75
N THR A 50 -4.39 19.88 0.97
CA THR A 50 -3.50 18.71 0.91
C THR A 50 -3.71 17.75 2.07
N GLU A 51 -4.02 18.27 3.27
CA GLU A 51 -4.28 17.48 4.47
C GLU A 51 -5.59 16.69 4.33
N ASP A 52 -6.66 17.31 3.85
CA ASP A 52 -7.94 16.66 3.59
C ASP A 52 -7.79 15.52 2.57
N HIS A 53 -7.04 15.76 1.50
CA HIS A 53 -6.77 14.75 0.48
C HIS A 53 -5.93 13.58 1.03
N PHE A 54 -4.94 13.88 1.88
CA PHE A 54 -4.14 12.86 2.53
C PHE A 54 -4.98 12.00 3.49
N ASN A 55 -5.86 12.62 4.28
CA ASN A 55 -6.77 11.91 5.17
C ASN A 55 -7.76 11.02 4.42
N LEU A 56 -8.28 11.50 3.28
CA LEU A 56 -9.16 10.69 2.42
C LEU A 56 -8.41 9.47 1.85
N LEU A 57 -7.18 9.67 1.37
CA LEU A 57 -6.34 8.59 0.85
C LEU A 57 -6.04 7.54 1.93
N ASN A 58 -5.70 7.96 3.15
CA ASN A 58 -5.50 7.04 4.26
C ASN A 58 -6.78 6.26 4.58
N GLY A 59 -7.95 6.93 4.63
CA GLY A 59 -9.21 6.24 4.85
C GLY A 59 -9.53 5.20 3.76
N TRP A 60 -9.16 5.47 2.51
CA TRP A 60 -9.27 4.49 1.42
C TRP A 60 -8.30 3.33 1.59
N ILE A 61 -7.05 3.59 1.98
CA ILE A 61 -6.05 2.55 2.26
C ILE A 61 -6.52 1.64 3.40
N ASP A 62 -7.05 2.21 4.48
CA ASP A 62 -7.57 1.45 5.62
C ASP A 62 -8.75 0.57 5.21
N SER A 63 -9.68 1.13 4.42
CA SER A 63 -10.82 0.38 3.87
C SER A 63 -10.39 -0.77 2.97
N LEU A 64 -9.43 -0.53 2.07
CA LEU A 64 -8.87 -1.56 1.20
C LEU A 64 -8.13 -2.63 2.00
N THR A 65 -7.40 -2.24 3.04
CA THR A 65 -6.69 -3.17 3.93
C THR A 65 -7.68 -4.09 4.63
N SER A 66 -8.75 -3.53 5.20
CA SER A 66 -9.80 -4.31 5.84
C SER A 66 -10.51 -5.26 4.86
N LEU A 67 -10.75 -4.82 3.63
CA LEU A 67 -11.33 -5.66 2.59
C LEU A 67 -10.41 -6.83 2.23
N VAL A 68 -9.10 -6.58 2.09
CA VAL A 68 -8.10 -7.62 1.80
C VAL A 68 -8.03 -8.63 2.94
N GLU A 69 -8.02 -8.18 4.20
CA GLU A 69 -8.06 -9.08 5.36
C GLU A 69 -9.35 -9.92 5.39
N GLY A 70 -10.50 -9.32 5.08
CA GLY A 70 -11.77 -10.02 4.97
C GLY A 70 -11.77 -11.09 3.89
N LEU A 71 -11.24 -10.77 2.70
CA LEU A 71 -11.07 -11.75 1.62
C LEU A 71 -10.09 -12.86 2.00
N HIS A 72 -9.00 -12.53 2.68
CA HIS A 72 -8.02 -13.52 3.13
C HIS A 72 -8.66 -14.54 4.09
N ASN A 73 -9.42 -14.07 5.07
CA ASN A 73 -10.15 -14.93 6.01
C ASN A 73 -11.15 -15.84 5.28
N MET A 74 -11.88 -15.31 4.29
CA MET A 74 -12.83 -16.08 3.49
C MET A 74 -12.14 -17.20 2.69
N VAL A 75 -10.97 -16.90 2.10
CA VAL A 75 -10.16 -17.90 1.39
C VAL A 75 -9.69 -19.00 2.33
N ASP A 76 -9.25 -18.64 3.54
CA ASP A 76 -8.81 -19.62 4.53
C ASP A 76 -9.94 -20.55 4.99
N ASP A 77 -11.13 -20.01 5.22
CA ASP A 77 -12.31 -20.82 5.58
C ASP A 77 -12.75 -21.74 4.44
N LEU A 78 -12.70 -21.25 3.20
CA LEU A 78 -12.98 -22.09 2.03
C LEU A 78 -11.96 -23.22 1.92
N ARG A 79 -10.67 -22.93 2.17
CA ARG A 79 -9.60 -23.95 2.15
C ARG A 79 -9.80 -25.01 3.23
N ARG A 80 -10.20 -24.62 4.45
CA ARG A 80 -10.54 -25.57 5.52
C ARG A 80 -11.71 -26.46 5.12
N THR A 81 -12.79 -25.86 4.61
CA THR A 81 -13.99 -26.57 4.16
C THR A 81 -13.67 -27.58 3.06
N MET A 82 -12.85 -27.19 2.09
CA MET A 82 -12.36 -28.07 1.02
C MET A 82 -11.58 -29.25 1.58
N GLY A 83 -10.68 -29.02 2.56
CA GLY A 83 -9.94 -30.08 3.23
C GLY A 83 -10.84 -31.08 3.94
N THR A 84 -11.87 -30.62 4.66
CA THR A 84 -12.87 -31.49 5.29
C THR A 84 -13.65 -32.31 4.27
N LEU A 85 -14.08 -31.68 3.17
CA LEU A 85 -14.81 -32.38 2.11
C LEU A 85 -13.94 -33.45 1.44
N GLN A 86 -12.66 -33.14 1.19
CA GLN A 86 -11.71 -34.09 0.61
C GLN A 86 -11.54 -35.32 1.53
N HIS A 87 -11.36 -35.10 2.83
CA HIS A 87 -11.27 -36.22 3.79
C HIS A 87 -12.53 -37.08 3.80
N SER A 88 -13.71 -36.47 3.67
CA SER A 88 -14.99 -37.20 3.57
C SER A 88 -15.04 -38.06 2.29
N VAL A 89 -14.63 -37.51 1.15
CA VAL A 89 -14.56 -38.24 -0.13
C VAL A 89 -13.58 -39.41 -0.05
N ASP A 90 -12.41 -39.21 0.55
CA ASP A 90 -11.43 -40.28 0.75
C ASP A 90 -11.99 -41.41 1.63
N GLY A 91 -12.71 -41.05 2.69
CA GLY A 91 -13.41 -42.00 3.56
C GLY A 91 -14.47 -42.81 2.81
N MET A 92 -15.33 -42.14 2.03
CA MET A 92 -16.35 -42.82 1.21
C MET A 92 -15.73 -43.73 0.15
N THR A 93 -14.66 -43.30 -0.49
CA THR A 93 -13.92 -44.09 -1.49
C THR A 93 -13.35 -45.36 -0.86
N SER A 94 -12.78 -45.24 0.34
CA SER A 94 -12.25 -46.38 1.10
C SER A 94 -13.35 -47.38 1.46
N LEU A 95 -14.51 -46.90 1.89
CA LEU A 95 -15.67 -47.74 2.18
C LEU A 95 -16.20 -48.46 0.92
N LEU A 96 -16.27 -47.76 -0.22
CA LEU A 96 -16.66 -48.37 -1.49
C LEU A 96 -15.69 -49.48 -1.91
N HIS A 97 -14.39 -49.27 -1.79
CA HIS A 97 -13.39 -50.30 -2.05
C HIS A 97 -13.56 -51.50 -1.12
N ALA A 98 -13.78 -51.27 0.18
CA ALA A 98 -14.00 -52.36 1.14
C ALA A 98 -15.27 -53.17 0.80
N LEU A 99 -16.35 -52.48 0.42
CA LEU A 99 -17.61 -53.13 0.02
C LEU A 99 -17.43 -53.94 -1.27
N HIS A 100 -16.74 -53.36 -2.26
CA HIS A 100 -16.45 -54.06 -3.52
C HIS A 100 -15.62 -55.33 -3.29
N ALA A 101 -14.56 -55.24 -2.49
CA ALA A 101 -13.76 -56.41 -2.11
C ALA A 101 -14.58 -57.46 -1.35
N HIS A 102 -15.52 -57.02 -0.49
CA HIS A 102 -16.41 -57.94 0.20
C HIS A 102 -17.39 -58.65 -0.76
N LEU A 103 -17.96 -57.93 -1.72
CA LEU A 103 -18.82 -58.51 -2.75
C LEU A 103 -18.06 -59.53 -3.60
N ASP A 104 -16.83 -59.20 -4.02
CA ASP A 104 -15.98 -60.12 -4.79
C ASP A 104 -15.62 -61.39 -3.99
N ALA A 105 -15.42 -61.26 -2.68
CA ALA A 105 -15.17 -62.41 -1.81
C ALA A 105 -16.40 -63.30 -1.58
N VAL A 106 -17.61 -62.72 -1.58
CA VAL A 106 -18.86 -63.44 -1.32
C VAL A 106 -19.48 -64.01 -2.60
N LEU A 107 -19.27 -63.36 -3.75
CA LEU A 107 -19.76 -63.83 -5.03
C LEU A 107 -18.70 -64.77 -5.64
N PRO A 108 -18.95 -66.08 -5.79
CA PRO A 108 -18.00 -66.95 -6.45
C PRO A 108 -17.76 -66.48 -7.88
N PRO A 109 -16.55 -66.67 -8.44
CA PRO A 109 -16.28 -66.33 -9.83
C PRO A 109 -17.31 -67.01 -10.71
N HIS A 110 -18.01 -66.20 -11.52
CA HIS A 110 -18.98 -66.73 -12.47
C HIS A 110 -18.26 -67.75 -13.35
N PRO A 111 -18.72 -69.02 -13.42
CA PRO A 111 -18.11 -69.99 -14.33
C PRO A 111 -18.18 -69.40 -15.74
N GLN A 112 -17.02 -69.24 -16.37
CA GLN A 112 -16.96 -68.83 -17.78
C GLN A 112 -17.75 -69.88 -18.58
N PRO A 113 -18.63 -69.48 -19.51
CA PRO A 113 -19.17 -70.43 -20.46
C PRO A 113 -17.99 -70.97 -21.28
N GLU A 114 -17.64 -72.23 -21.07
CA GLU A 114 -16.74 -72.98 -21.92
C GLU A 114 -17.45 -73.16 -23.28
N ASP A 115 -17.01 -72.44 -24.30
CA ASP A 115 -17.29 -72.71 -25.72
C ASP A 115 -16.04 -72.43 -26.56
#